data_AF-B1VI12-F1
#
_entry.id   AF-B1VI12-F1
#
_cell.length_a   1.000
_cell.length_b   1.000
_cell.length_c   1.000
_cell.angle_alpha   90.00
_cell.angle_beta   90.00
_cell.angle_gamma   90.00
#
_symmetry.space_group_name_H-M   'P 1'
#
loop_
_entity.id
_entity.type
_entity.pdbx_description
1 polymer ?
#
loop_
_entity_poly.entity_id
_entity_poly.type
_entity_poly.pdbx_seq_one_letter_code
_entity_poly.pdbx_strand_id
1 'polypeptide(L)'
;MPTAAGVSSVLGLIALCGVIVLGFGQIDAHQRAVVAADLVALSAAQAHVAGDADACGIAEIFAQANAAELVGCQVGPEGPDTVGVEVSVKGRHASAVAGPM
;
A
#
# COMPACT_ATOMS: atom_id res chain seq x y z
N MET A 1 14.92 -38.33 -32.64
CA MET A 1 13.73 -37.46 -32.59
C MET A 1 13.08 -37.27 -31.19
N PRO A 2 13.41 -37.99 -30.10
CA PRO A 2 12.73 -37.77 -28.80
C PRO A 2 13.29 -36.59 -27.97
N THR A 3 14.52 -36.15 -28.24
CA THR A 3 15.20 -35.11 -27.45
C THR A 3 14.64 -33.70 -27.70
N ALA A 4 14.19 -33.40 -28.92
CA ALA A 4 13.66 -32.08 -29.27
C ALA A 4 12.33 -31.77 -28.55
N ALA A 5 11.44 -32.77 -28.40
CA ALA A 5 10.16 -32.61 -27.71
C ALA A 5 10.34 -32.44 -26.18
N GLY A 6 11.33 -33.15 -25.60
CA GLY A 6 11.69 -33.00 -24.19
C GLY A 6 12.24 -31.61 -23.87
N VAL A 7 13.14 -31.10 -24.72
CA VAL A 7 13.75 -29.77 -24.53
C VAL A 7 12.72 -28.65 -24.62
N SER A 8 11.82 -28.67 -25.61
CA SER A 8 10.77 -27.63 -25.74
C SER A 8 9.81 -27.60 -24.55
N SER A 9 9.47 -28.76 -23.99
CA SER A 9 8.57 -28.86 -22.82
C SER A 9 9.20 -28.24 -21.57
N VAL A 10 10.49 -28.50 -21.33
CA VAL A 10 11.22 -27.94 -20.19
C VAL A 10 11.40 -26.43 -20.35
N LEU A 11 11.72 -25.95 -21.55
CA LEU A 11 11.85 -24.51 -21.83
C LEU A 11 10.51 -23.77 -21.61
N GLY A 12 9.39 -24.37 -22.02
CA GLY A 12 8.06 -23.82 -21.80
C GLY A 12 7.70 -23.67 -20.31
N LEU A 13 8.05 -24.66 -19.49
CA LEU A 13 7.85 -24.61 -18.04
C LEU A 13 8.71 -23.53 -17.37
N ILE A 14 9.97 -23.40 -17.77
CA ILE A 14 10.86 -22.35 -17.23
C ILE A 14 10.35 -20.95 -17.60
N ALA A 15 9.91 -20.76 -18.85
CA ALA A 15 9.33 -19.50 -19.30
C ALA A 15 8.04 -19.17 -18.54
N LEU A 16 7.16 -20.16 -18.32
CA LEU A 16 5.93 -19.98 -17.54
C LEU A 16 6.23 -19.60 -16.09
N CYS A 17 7.15 -20.30 -15.42
CA CYS A 17 7.61 -19.95 -14.07
C CYS A 17 8.22 -18.53 -14.03
N GLY A 18 8.99 -18.14 -15.03
CA GLY A 18 9.55 -16.79 -15.14
C GLY A 18 8.46 -15.71 -15.21
N VAL A 19 7.43 -15.91 -16.04
CA VAL A 19 6.30 -14.98 -16.15
C VAL A 19 5.54 -14.86 -14.83
N ILE A 20 5.32 -15.98 -14.13
CA ILE A 20 4.64 -16.00 -12.82
C ILE A 20 5.46 -15.21 -11.79
N VAL A 21 6.76 -15.48 -11.66
CA VAL A 21 7.63 -14.80 -10.68
C VAL A 21 7.74 -13.29 -10.96
N LEU A 22 7.87 -12.90 -12.24
CA LEU A 22 7.90 -11.50 -12.64
C LEU A 22 6.56 -10.80 -12.41
N GLY A 23 5.44 -11.51 -12.58
CA GLY A 23 4.09 -11.00 -12.29
C GLY A 23 3.88 -10.72 -10.80
N PHE A 24 4.28 -11.64 -9.92
CA PHE A 24 4.15 -11.47 -8.47
C PHE A 24 4.99 -10.32 -7.90
N GLY A 25 6.18 -10.07 -8.44
CA GLY A 25 7.04 -8.96 -8.00
C GLY A 25 6.44 -7.57 -8.27
N GLN A 26 5.61 -7.44 -9.31
CA GLN A 26 4.96 -6.16 -9.64
C GLN A 26 3.71 -5.89 -8.79
N ILE A 27 2.98 -6.94 -8.42
CA ILE A 27 1.75 -6.88 -7.64
C ILE A 27 2.03 -6.47 -6.18
N ASP A 28 3.10 -7.02 -5.60
CA ASP A 28 3.50 -6.78 -4.20
C ASP A 28 3.74 -5.29 -3.90
N ALA A 29 4.38 -4.57 -4.82
CA ALA A 29 4.73 -3.17 -4.59
C ALA A 29 3.54 -2.20 -4.70
N HIS A 30 2.42 -2.57 -5.34
CA HIS A 30 1.21 -1.74 -5.35
C HIS A 30 0.33 -2.04 -4.14
N GLN A 31 0.14 -3.32 -3.80
CA GLN A 31 -0.60 -3.71 -2.61
C GLN A 31 0.02 -3.14 -1.33
N ARG A 32 1.36 -3.10 -1.23
CA ARG A 32 2.04 -2.48 -0.08
C ARG A 32 1.74 -0.99 0.08
N ALA A 33 1.60 -0.26 -1.02
CA ALA A 33 1.28 1.18 -0.97
C ALA A 33 -0.15 1.41 -0.44
N VAL A 34 -1.11 0.59 -0.90
CA VAL A 34 -2.51 0.68 -0.45
C VAL A 34 -2.64 0.27 1.02
N VAL A 35 -2.03 -0.84 1.42
CA VAL A 35 -2.08 -1.31 2.82
C VAL A 35 -1.41 -0.30 3.77
N ALA A 36 -0.31 0.32 3.35
CA ALA A 36 0.31 1.39 4.13
C ALA A 36 -0.62 2.61 4.26
N ALA A 37 -1.30 3.02 3.18
CA ALA A 37 -2.26 4.13 3.22
C ALA A 37 -3.41 3.85 4.19
N ASP A 38 -4.00 2.66 4.15
CA ASP A 38 -5.10 2.27 5.05
C ASP A 38 -4.68 2.29 6.52
N LEU A 39 -3.49 1.75 6.85
CA LEU A 39 -2.99 1.77 8.22
C LEU A 39 -2.71 3.19 8.73
N VAL A 40 -2.19 4.05 7.86
CA VAL A 40 -1.95 5.46 8.18
C VAL A 40 -3.27 6.20 8.39
N ALA A 41 -4.25 6.01 7.50
CA ALA A 41 -5.58 6.60 7.62
C ALA A 41 -6.24 6.19 8.92
N LEU A 42 -6.21 4.89 9.24
CA LEU A 42 -6.76 4.35 10.47
C LEU A 42 -6.06 4.97 11.68
N SER A 43 -4.73 5.00 11.72
CA SER A 43 -3.94 5.59 12.83
C SER A 43 -4.30 7.06 13.10
N ALA A 44 -4.54 7.82 12.04
CA ALA A 44 -4.95 9.21 12.12
C ALA A 44 -6.38 9.34 12.66
N ALA A 45 -7.30 8.49 12.18
CA ALA A 45 -8.68 8.45 12.65
C ALA A 45 -8.79 8.07 14.14
N GLN A 46 -8.05 7.06 14.61
CA GLN A 46 -8.04 6.76 16.06
C GLN A 46 -7.42 7.87 16.92
N ALA A 47 -6.39 8.56 16.44
CA ALA A 47 -5.83 9.72 17.15
C ALA A 47 -6.87 10.84 17.28
N HIS A 48 -7.61 11.12 16.19
CA HIS A 48 -8.70 12.10 16.18
C HIS A 48 -9.83 11.73 17.15
N VAL A 49 -10.26 10.46 17.16
CA VAL A 49 -11.29 9.96 18.11
C VAL A 49 -10.79 9.96 19.56
N ALA A 50 -9.51 9.71 19.79
CA ALA A 50 -8.89 9.82 21.12
C ALA A 50 -8.78 11.26 21.63
N GLY A 51 -9.13 12.25 20.80
CA GLY A 51 -9.05 13.68 21.14
C GLY A 51 -7.62 14.22 21.09
N ASP A 52 -6.71 13.54 20.39
CA ASP A 52 -5.38 14.06 20.14
C ASP A 52 -5.47 15.23 19.14
N ALA A 53 -4.85 16.35 19.49
CA ALA A 53 -4.86 17.54 18.66
C ALA A 53 -3.99 17.39 17.39
N ASP A 54 -3.10 16.39 17.36
CA ASP A 54 -2.15 16.17 16.27
C ASP A 54 -2.34 14.82 15.56
N ALA A 55 -3.56 14.53 15.14
CA ALA A 55 -3.89 13.33 14.36
C ALA A 55 -3.03 13.17 13.09
N CYS A 56 -2.64 14.28 12.46
CA CYS A 56 -1.77 14.27 11.28
C CYS A 56 -0.28 14.01 11.62
N GLY A 57 0.23 14.53 12.74
CA GLY A 57 1.57 14.16 13.21
C GLY A 57 1.68 12.68 13.56
N ILE A 58 0.64 12.10 14.16
CA ILE A 58 0.55 10.64 14.37
C ILE A 58 0.57 9.90 13.03
N ALA A 59 -0.22 10.34 12.05
CA ALA A 59 -0.24 9.75 10.71
C ALA A 59 1.16 9.74 10.06
N GLU A 60 1.95 10.80 10.26
CA GLU A 60 3.31 10.90 9.72
C GLU A 60 4.25 9.86 10.34
N ILE A 61 4.18 9.67 11.66
CA ILE A 61 4.98 8.65 12.37
C ILE A 61 4.66 7.25 11.82
N PHE A 62 3.38 6.95 11.64
CA PHE A 62 2.95 5.66 11.09
C PHE A 62 3.30 5.50 9.60
N ALA A 63 3.29 6.59 8.82
CA ALA A 63 3.73 6.56 7.43
C ALA A 63 5.22 6.18 7.35
N GLN A 64 6.07 6.87 8.12
CA GLN A 64 7.50 6.59 8.17
C GLN A 64 7.80 5.16 8.64
N ALA A 65 7.08 4.67 9.66
CA ALA A 65 7.20 3.28 10.14
C ALA A 65 6.86 2.24 9.05
N ASN A 66 6.03 2.58 8.07
CA ASN A 66 5.63 1.71 6.96
C ASN A 66 6.41 1.98 5.66
N ALA A 67 7.55 2.70 5.73
CA ALA A 67 8.34 3.12 4.57
C ALA A 67 7.50 3.90 3.54
N ALA A 68 6.54 4.68 4.04
CA ALA A 68 5.71 5.60 3.29
C ALA A 68 6.02 7.04 3.72
N GLU A 69 5.82 7.98 2.80
CA GLU A 69 5.93 9.41 3.05
C GLU A 69 4.53 10.00 3.08
N LEU A 70 4.16 10.70 4.15
CA LEU A 70 2.88 11.40 4.21
C LEU A 70 2.99 12.67 3.35
N VAL A 71 2.21 12.71 2.27
CA VAL A 71 2.20 13.86 1.34
C VAL A 71 0.99 14.77 1.54
N GLY A 72 -0.06 14.24 2.19
CA GLY A 72 -1.24 15.01 2.57
C GLY A 72 -1.95 14.40 3.77
N CYS A 73 -2.50 15.25 4.63
CA CYS A 73 -3.39 14.84 5.70
C CYS A 73 -4.46 15.90 5.90
N GLN A 74 -5.71 15.47 5.98
CA GLN A 74 -6.86 16.35 6.13
C GLN A 74 -7.86 15.71 7.08
N VAL A 75 -8.20 16.44 8.13
CA VAL A 75 -9.28 16.08 9.05
C VAL A 75 -10.58 16.67 8.51
N GLY A 76 -11.65 15.90 8.54
CA GLY A 76 -12.97 16.33 8.07
C GLY A 76 -13.28 16.19 6.57
N PRO A 77 -12.57 15.42 5.71
CA PRO A 77 -12.81 15.47 4.26
C PRO A 77 -14.20 14.97 3.84
N GLU A 78 -14.76 14.01 4.59
CA GLU A 78 -16.07 13.40 4.29
C GLU A 78 -17.09 13.57 5.45
N GLY A 79 -16.67 14.18 6.57
CA GLY A 79 -17.48 14.40 7.77
C GLY A 79 -16.61 14.73 8.99
N PRO A 80 -17.17 15.32 10.07
CA PRO A 80 -16.41 15.92 11.18
C PRO A 80 -15.45 14.95 11.92
N ASP A 81 -15.72 13.65 11.83
CA ASP A 81 -14.96 12.59 12.50
C ASP A 81 -14.08 11.78 11.52
N THR A 82 -13.98 12.20 10.26
CA THR A 82 -13.16 11.51 9.25
C THR A 82 -11.76 12.10 9.14
N VAL A 83 -10.78 11.28 8.78
CA VAL A 83 -9.42 11.71 8.47
C VAL A 83 -9.00 11.06 7.15
N GLY A 84 -8.68 11.91 6.18
CA GLY A 84 -8.12 11.53 4.89
C GLY A 84 -6.62 11.72 4.89
N VAL A 85 -5.91 10.73 4.38
CA VAL A 85 -4.45 10.77 4.22
C VAL A 85 -4.08 10.45 2.78
N GLU A 86 -2.98 11.02 2.34
CA GLU A 86 -2.31 10.67 1.11
C GLU A 86 -0.86 10.34 1.44
N VAL A 87 -0.41 9.17 1.00
CA VAL A 87 0.95 8.68 1.22
C VAL A 87 1.62 8.32 -0.09
N SER A 88 2.94 8.47 -0.15
CA SER A 88 3.78 8.05 -1.25
C SER A 88 4.71 6.91 -0.81
N VAL A 89 4.67 5.78 -1.52
CA VAL A 89 5.56 4.64 -1.28
C VAL A 89 6.40 4.42 -2.54
N LYS A 90 7.71 4.70 -2.46
CA LYS A 90 8.65 4.56 -3.59
C LYS A 90 8.16 5.27 -4.87
N GLY A 91 7.58 6.47 -4.73
CA GLY A 91 7.07 7.27 -5.85
C GLY A 91 5.68 6.86 -6.35
N ARG A 92 4.96 6.00 -5.63
CA ARG A 92 3.55 5.67 -5.90
C ARG A 92 2.66 6.29 -4.85
N HIS A 93 1.68 7.06 -5.29
CA HIS A 93 0.72 7.72 -4.43
C HIS A 93 -0.46 6.78 -4.14
N ALA A 94 -0.91 6.78 -2.89
CA ALA A 94 -2.12 6.12 -2.43
C ALA A 94 -2.83 7.04 -1.44
N SER A 95 -4.16 7.10 -1.53
CA SER A 95 -4.99 7.86 -0.60
C SER A 95 -6.01 6.95 0.04
N ALA A 96 -6.28 7.19 1.33
CA ALA A 96 -7.26 6.46 2.11
C ALA A 96 -7.97 7.45 3.05
N VAL A 97 -9.26 7.21 3.30
CA VAL A 97 -10.07 7.96 4.26
C VAL A 97 -10.60 6.99 5.30
N ALA A 98 -10.42 7.34 6.57
CA ALA A 98 -10.93 6.57 7.69
C ALA A 98 -11.83 7.45 8.57
N GLY A 99 -12.96 6.90 9.01
CA GLY A 99 -13.91 7.54 9.91
C GLY A 99 -14.09 6.75 11.21
N PRO A 100 -14.95 7.20 12.13
CA PRO A 100 -15.23 6.49 13.37
C PRO A 100 -15.86 5.12 13.06
N MET A 101 -15.41 4.09 13.79
CA MET A 101 -15.88 2.70 13.71
C MET A 101 -17.26 2.52 14.35
#